data_AF-A0A164HGP5-F1
#
_entry.id   AF-A0A164HGP5-F1
#
_cell.length_a   1.000
_cell.length_b   1.000
_cell.length_c   1.000
_cell.angle_alpha   90.00
_cell.angle_beta   90.00
_cell.angle_gamma   90.00
#
_symmetry.space_group_name_H-M   'P 1'
#
loop_
_entity.id
_entity.type
_entity.pdbx_description
1 polymer ?
#
loop_
_entity_poly.entity_id
_entity_poly.type
_entity_poly.pdbx_seq_one_letter_code
_entity_poly.pdbx_strand_id
1 'polypeptide(L)'
;MAVSLSSHLMGFSDDTVACSVAQMDEIEDLSTCSVCFSEYNSDKRIAKFLPCFHTFCLECLRSLSSSTVIITCPLCRNTFTCNNGVDNLPSNMYALHIAKMSNKAERAKQLQRLLECWCLSCESVAKLSCYFSNPKHSLVSIRGSTMK
;
A
#
# COMPACT_ATOMS: atom_id res chain seq x y z
N MET A 1 37.39 -11.85 33.06
CA MET A 1 38.16 -10.67 32.63
C MET A 1 37.59 -10.21 31.29
N ALA A 2 37.56 -8.89 31.11
CA ALA A 2 36.80 -8.17 30.12
C ALA A 2 37.37 -8.26 28.69
N VAL A 3 36.49 -7.87 27.77
CA VAL A 3 36.54 -7.78 26.31
C VAL A 3 37.73 -6.97 25.75
N SER A 4 38.14 -7.30 24.52
CA SER A 4 38.38 -6.31 23.47
C SER A 4 38.55 -6.99 22.11
N LEU A 5 37.50 -6.97 21.30
CA LEU A 5 37.64 -6.94 19.85
C LEU A 5 37.11 -5.59 19.39
N SER A 6 38.04 -4.78 18.90
CA SER A 6 37.86 -3.41 18.46
C SER A 6 36.77 -3.34 17.40
N SER A 7 35.65 -2.73 17.77
CA SER A 7 34.64 -2.25 16.85
C SER A 7 35.23 -1.12 16.01
N HIS A 8 35.54 -1.40 14.74
CA HIS A 8 35.67 -0.36 13.73
C HIS A 8 34.55 -0.51 12.71
N LEU A 9 33.79 0.57 12.65
CA LEU A 9 32.54 0.78 11.96
C LEU A 9 32.74 0.72 10.45
N MET A 10 31.85 0.02 9.76
CA MET A 10 31.38 0.42 8.44
C MET A 10 29.86 0.33 8.52
N GLY A 11 29.25 1.46 8.89
CA GLY A 11 27.80 1.62 8.94
C GLY A 11 27.25 1.62 7.52
N PHE A 12 26.36 0.69 7.25
CA PHE A 12 25.37 0.81 6.19
C PHE A 12 24.04 1.03 6.90
N SER A 13 23.55 2.27 6.85
CA SER A 13 22.30 2.70 7.45
C SER A 13 21.12 1.95 6.82
N ASP A 14 20.48 1.14 7.66
CA ASP A 14 19.18 0.46 7.51
C ASP A 14 18.02 1.45 7.22
N ASP A 15 18.29 2.76 7.26
CA ASP A 15 17.32 3.82 7.04
C ASP A 15 16.79 3.92 5.60
N THR A 16 17.55 3.42 4.61
CA THR A 16 17.17 3.54 3.18
C THR A 16 16.05 2.59 2.77
N VAL A 17 16.04 1.37 3.31
CA VAL A 17 14.95 0.40 3.08
C VAL A 17 13.70 0.84 3.84
N ALA A 18 13.83 1.23 5.10
CA ALA A 18 12.73 1.73 5.94
C ALA A 18 12.04 2.97 5.34
N CYS A 19 12.80 3.94 4.81
CA CYS A 19 12.23 5.12 4.17
C CYS A 19 11.48 4.77 2.87
N SER A 20 11.96 3.77 2.12
CA SER A 20 11.32 3.31 0.88
C SER A 20 10.03 2.50 1.08
N VAL A 21 9.90 1.76 2.19
CA VAL A 21 8.62 1.12 2.57
C VAL A 21 7.62 2.13 3.14
N ALA A 22 8.08 3.11 3.93
CA ALA A 22 7.22 4.18 4.44
C ALA A 22 6.63 5.07 3.32
N GLN A 23 7.40 5.35 2.26
CA GLN A 23 6.89 6.05 1.08
C GLN A 23 5.87 5.23 0.27
N MET A 24 5.86 3.91 0.42
CA MET A 24 4.94 3.03 -0.32
C MET A 24 3.55 3.00 0.35
N ASP A 25 3.50 3.04 1.68
CA ASP A 25 2.27 3.04 2.47
C ASP A 25 1.44 4.32 2.27
N GLU A 26 2.08 5.49 2.20
CA GLU A 26 1.38 6.78 1.98
C GLU A 26 0.68 6.87 0.62
N ILE A 27 1.15 6.12 -0.39
CA ILE A 27 0.55 6.10 -1.73
C ILE A 27 -0.60 5.09 -1.81
N GLU A 28 -0.55 4.00 -1.04
CA GLU A 28 -1.66 3.03 -0.96
C GLU A 28 -2.91 3.65 -0.33
N ASP A 29 -2.73 4.55 0.64
CA ASP A 29 -3.80 5.32 1.27
C ASP A 29 -4.58 6.22 0.29
N LEU A 30 -3.93 6.66 -0.80
CA LEU A 30 -4.56 7.50 -1.82
C LEU A 30 -5.39 6.70 -2.85
N SER A 31 -5.18 5.39 -2.92
CA SER A 31 -5.81 4.49 -3.91
C SER A 31 -6.90 3.59 -3.33
N THR A 32 -7.07 3.61 -2.00
CA THR A 32 -7.99 2.73 -1.27
C THR A 32 -9.03 3.51 -0.48
N CYS A 33 -10.16 2.86 -0.19
CA CYS A 33 -11.21 3.45 0.64
C CYS A 33 -10.98 3.16 2.11
N SER A 34 -11.00 4.18 2.96
CA SER A 34 -10.84 4.04 4.42
C SER A 34 -11.99 3.34 5.16
N VAL A 35 -13.09 3.00 4.47
CA VAL A 35 -14.24 2.28 5.06
C VAL A 35 -14.16 0.79 4.78
N CYS A 36 -13.96 0.40 3.52
CA CYS A 36 -13.91 -1.01 3.11
C CYS A 36 -12.50 -1.53 2.82
N PHE A 37 -11.48 -0.67 2.96
CA PHE A 37 -10.06 -0.94 2.70
C PHE A 37 -9.79 -1.54 1.32
N SER A 38 -10.70 -1.31 0.37
CA SER A 38 -10.61 -1.81 -0.99
C SER A 38 -10.17 -0.71 -1.95
N GLU A 39 -9.42 -1.10 -2.99
CA GLU A 39 -8.95 -0.22 -4.06
C GLU A 39 -10.12 0.37 -4.86
N TYR A 40 -9.97 1.63 -5.28
CA TYR A 40 -10.94 2.31 -6.13
C TYR A 40 -10.95 1.75 -7.55
N ASN A 41 -12.10 1.79 -8.21
CA ASN A 41 -12.25 1.39 -9.61
C ASN A 41 -13.29 2.25 -10.33
N SER A 42 -13.41 2.07 -11.65
CA SER A 42 -14.31 2.87 -12.49
C SER A 42 -15.76 2.38 -12.48
N ASP A 43 -16.09 1.33 -11.71
CA ASP A 43 -17.38 0.66 -11.73
C ASP A 43 -18.15 0.85 -10.42
N LYS A 44 -17.98 -0.05 -9.45
CA LYS A 44 -18.73 -0.04 -8.18
C LYS A 44 -18.04 0.80 -7.10
N ARG A 45 -16.70 0.89 -7.15
CA ARG A 45 -15.86 1.58 -6.15
C ARG A 45 -15.28 2.86 -6.72
N ILE A 46 -16.13 3.64 -7.37
CA ILE A 46 -15.78 4.98 -7.84
C ILE A 46 -15.46 5.84 -6.62
N ALA A 47 -14.29 6.46 -6.61
CA ALA A 47 -13.89 7.39 -5.57
C ALA A 47 -14.74 8.67 -5.68
N LYS A 48 -15.46 9.03 -4.62
CA LYS A 48 -16.37 10.18 -4.56
C LYS A 48 -16.02 11.11 -3.41
N PHE A 49 -16.07 12.41 -3.65
CA PHE A 49 -15.89 13.42 -2.61
C PHE A 49 -17.18 13.65 -1.82
N LEU A 50 -17.07 13.68 -0.51
CA LEU A 50 -18.05 14.37 0.33
C LEU A 50 -17.79 15.89 0.32
N PRO A 51 -18.75 16.74 0.72
CA PRO A 51 -18.56 18.19 0.78
C PRO A 51 -17.45 18.65 1.76
N CYS A 52 -17.01 17.80 2.69
CA CYS A 52 -15.80 18.02 3.50
C CYS A 52 -14.50 17.61 2.83
N PHE A 53 -14.51 17.32 1.52
CA PHE A 53 -13.36 16.90 0.70
C PHE A 53 -12.74 15.53 1.03
N HIS A 54 -13.29 14.79 1.99
CA HIS A 54 -12.92 13.40 2.21
C HIS A 54 -13.47 12.50 1.10
N THR A 55 -12.70 11.49 0.72
CA THR A 55 -13.00 10.59 -0.40
C THR A 55 -13.38 9.21 0.10
N PHE A 56 -14.45 8.63 -0.45
CA PHE A 56 -14.89 7.26 -0.16
C PHE A 56 -15.40 6.56 -1.42
N CYS A 57 -15.54 5.24 -1.35
CA CYS A 57 -16.07 4.45 -2.45
C CYS A 57 -17.59 4.63 -2.60
N LEU A 58 -18.11 4.69 -3.82
CA LEU A 58 -19.56 4.85 -4.07
C LEU A 58 -20.41 3.78 -3.37
N GLU A 59 -19.99 2.51 -3.43
CA GLU A 59 -20.62 1.40 -2.72
C GLU A 59 -20.73 1.65 -1.20
N CYS A 60 -19.66 2.19 -0.61
CA CYS A 60 -19.57 2.54 0.81
C CYS A 60 -20.54 3.69 1.14
N LEU A 61 -20.56 4.73 0.30
CA LEU A 61 -21.45 5.88 0.48
C LEU A 61 -22.93 5.48 0.35
N ARG A 62 -23.27 4.58 -0.57
CA ARG A 62 -24.63 4.03 -0.70
C ARG A 62 -25.04 3.26 0.56
N SER A 63 -24.13 2.46 1.13
CA SER A 63 -24.39 1.76 2.38
C SER A 63 -24.59 2.73 3.55
N LEU A 64 -23.80 3.80 3.63
CA LEU A 64 -23.90 4.82 4.69
C LEU A 64 -25.17 5.67 4.57
N SER A 65 -25.71 5.83 3.36
CA SER A 65 -26.94 6.61 3.08
C SER A 65 -28.19 5.76 2.90
N SER A 66 -28.12 4.43 3.08
CA SER A 66 -29.19 3.49 2.68
C SER A 66 -30.57 3.75 3.28
N SER A 67 -30.66 4.51 4.38
CA SER A 67 -31.92 4.78 5.09
C SER A 67 -32.31 6.26 5.11
N THR A 68 -31.43 7.16 4.66
CA THR A 68 -31.68 8.62 4.76
C THR A 68 -30.97 9.37 3.64
N VAL A 69 -31.46 10.57 3.31
CA VAL A 69 -30.72 11.51 2.46
C VAL A 69 -29.52 12.14 3.18
N ILE A 70 -29.23 11.75 4.41
CA ILE A 70 -28.21 12.33 5.26
C ILE A 70 -27.01 11.39 5.31
N ILE A 71 -25.82 11.93 5.11
CA ILE A 71 -24.57 11.19 5.23
C ILE A 71 -23.64 11.88 6.22
N THR A 72 -23.07 11.11 7.14
CA THR A 72 -22.06 11.58 8.10
C THR A 72 -20.70 11.06 7.67
N CYS A 73 -19.73 11.97 7.50
CA CYS A 73 -18.37 11.61 7.13
C CYS A 73 -17.70 10.76 8.23
N PRO A 74 -17.20 9.54 7.92
CA PRO A 74 -16.48 8.71 8.89
C PRO A 74 -15.20 9.33 9.46
N LEU A 75 -14.55 10.25 8.70
CA LEU A 75 -13.27 10.83 9.08
C LEU A 75 -13.41 12.09 9.94
N CYS A 76 -14.31 13.01 9.56
CA CYS A 76 -14.45 14.31 10.24
C CYS A 76 -15.78 14.50 10.97
N ARG A 77 -16.71 13.54 10.87
CA ARG A 77 -18.05 13.56 11.51
C ARG A 77 -18.99 14.68 11.05
N ASN A 78 -18.63 15.46 10.03
CA ASN A 78 -19.56 16.43 9.42
C ASN A 78 -20.70 15.68 8.71
N THR A 79 -21.90 16.24 8.81
CA THR A 79 -23.12 15.68 8.23
C THR A 79 -23.60 16.52 7.06
N PHE A 80 -24.04 15.87 5.99
CA PHE A 80 -24.48 16.52 4.76
C PHE A 80 -25.76 15.89 4.24
N THR A 81 -26.61 16.70 3.61
CA THR A 81 -27.80 16.22 2.91
C THR A 81 -27.49 16.02 1.43
N CYS A 82 -27.60 14.78 0.95
CA CYS A 82 -27.43 14.38 -0.44
C CYS A 82 -28.79 14.21 -1.13
N ASN A 83 -29.47 15.34 -1.42
CA ASN A 83 -30.81 15.34 -2.03
C ASN A 83 -30.86 14.60 -3.39
N ASN A 84 -29.77 14.67 -4.16
CA ASN A 84 -29.67 14.01 -5.47
C ASN A 84 -29.04 12.61 -5.36
N GLY A 85 -28.89 12.05 -4.16
CA GLY A 85 -28.20 10.80 -3.93
C GLY A 85 -26.68 10.91 -4.01
N VAL A 86 -25.98 9.91 -3.47
CA VAL A 86 -24.51 9.86 -3.38
C VAL A 86 -23.83 9.62 -4.74
N ASP A 87 -24.56 9.10 -5.71
CA ASP A 87 -24.10 8.83 -7.08
C ASP A 87 -23.67 10.10 -7.83
N ASN A 88 -24.36 11.21 -7.54
CA ASN A 88 -24.14 12.51 -8.16
C ASN A 88 -23.01 13.32 -7.51
N LEU A 89 -22.35 12.78 -6.48
CA LEU A 89 -21.18 13.42 -5.89
C LEU A 89 -20.03 13.49 -6.90
N PRO A 90 -19.19 14.53 -6.85
CA PRO A 90 -18.05 14.65 -7.74
C PRO A 90 -17.05 13.52 -7.49
N SER A 91 -16.56 12.92 -8.57
CA SER A 91 -15.61 11.82 -8.49
C SER A 91 -14.17 12.33 -8.32
N ASN A 92 -13.41 11.70 -7.44
CA ASN A 92 -11.98 11.97 -7.28
C ASN A 92 -11.18 11.27 -8.40
N MET A 93 -10.99 11.98 -9.51
CA MET A 93 -10.24 11.48 -10.67
C MET A 93 -8.78 11.19 -10.36
N TYR A 94 -8.19 11.89 -9.38
CA TYR A 94 -6.82 11.66 -8.96
C TYR A 94 -6.66 10.30 -8.27
N ALA A 95 -7.52 9.98 -7.29
CA ALA A 95 -7.52 8.67 -6.63
C ALA A 95 -7.77 7.52 -7.62
N LEU A 96 -8.67 7.72 -8.59
CA LEU A 96 -8.93 6.74 -9.66
C LEU A 96 -7.76 6.58 -10.63
N HIS A 97 -7.02 7.66 -10.91
CA HIS A 97 -5.83 7.59 -11.74
C HIS A 97 -4.71 6.85 -11.00
N ILE A 98 -4.46 7.17 -9.73
CA ILE A 98 -3.49 6.43 -8.90
C ILE A 98 -3.85 4.95 -8.87
N ALA A 99 -5.12 4.60 -8.60
CA ALA A 99 -5.59 3.21 -8.58
C ALA A 99 -5.40 2.46 -9.92
N LYS A 100 -5.31 3.18 -11.04
CA LYS A 100 -4.99 2.60 -12.37
C LYS A 100 -3.47 2.48 -12.58
N MET A 101 -2.71 3.42 -12.03
CA MET A 101 -1.24 3.45 -12.12
C MET A 101 -0.56 2.53 -11.11
N SER A 102 -1.24 2.15 -10.02
CA SER A 102 -0.88 1.05 -9.13
C SER A 102 -1.05 -0.28 -9.86
N ASN A 103 -0.30 -0.48 -10.94
CA ASN A 103 -0.27 -1.74 -11.65
C ASN A 103 0.36 -2.79 -10.71
N LYS A 104 -0.49 -3.48 -9.94
CA LYS A 104 -0.09 -4.55 -9.02
C LYS A 104 0.69 -5.64 -9.74
N ALA A 105 0.41 -5.90 -11.02
CA ALA A 105 1.17 -6.85 -11.82
C ALA A 105 2.57 -6.33 -12.15
N GLU A 106 2.73 -5.03 -12.43
CA GLU A 106 4.04 -4.42 -12.65
C GLU A 106 4.82 -4.27 -11.35
N ARG A 107 4.18 -3.88 -10.23
CA ARG A 107 4.80 -3.93 -8.89
C ARG A 107 5.17 -5.36 -8.50
N ALA A 108 4.35 -6.36 -8.79
CA ALA A 108 4.68 -7.77 -8.53
C ALA A 108 5.84 -8.25 -9.41
N LYS A 109 5.91 -7.83 -10.68
CA LYS A 109 7.07 -8.11 -11.57
C LYS A 109 8.33 -7.35 -11.15
N GLN A 110 8.18 -6.11 -10.68
CA GLN A 110 9.26 -5.26 -10.16
C GLN A 110 9.80 -5.85 -8.85
N LEU A 111 8.93 -6.25 -7.93
CA LEU A 111 9.29 -7.03 -6.75
C LEU A 111 9.94 -8.33 -7.20
N GLN A 112 9.34 -9.12 -8.09
CA GLN A 112 9.96 -10.34 -8.61
C GLN A 112 11.37 -10.14 -9.21
N ARG A 113 11.65 -8.98 -9.82
CA ARG A 113 13.00 -8.57 -10.27
C ARG A 113 13.92 -8.10 -9.14
N LEU A 114 13.39 -7.45 -8.12
CA LEU A 114 14.14 -7.04 -6.91
C LEU A 114 14.38 -8.20 -5.93
N LEU A 115 13.61 -9.29 -6.06
CA LEU A 115 13.69 -10.52 -5.28
C LEU A 115 14.66 -11.56 -5.88
N GLU A 116 15.67 -11.14 -6.66
CA GLU A 116 16.81 -12.00 -7.04
C GLU A 116 17.71 -12.27 -5.82
N CYS A 117 17.13 -12.78 -4.73
CA CYS A 117 17.86 -13.25 -3.57
C CYS A 117 17.77 -14.77 -3.46
N TRP A 118 18.86 -15.40 -3.05
CA TRP A 118 18.88 -16.76 -2.57
C TRP A 118 18.55 -16.75 -1.08
N CYS A 119 17.59 -17.56 -0.65
CA CYS A 119 17.39 -17.80 0.77
C CYS A 119 18.29 -18.97 1.19
N LEU A 120 19.28 -18.72 2.05
CA LEU A 120 20.16 -19.79 2.54
C LEU A 120 19.43 -20.76 3.46
N SER A 121 18.43 -20.29 4.20
CA SER A 121 17.63 -21.14 5.09
C SER A 121 16.67 -22.07 4.34
N CYS A 122 16.27 -21.71 3.12
CA CYS A 122 15.36 -22.51 2.29
C CYS A 122 16.05 -23.15 1.08
N GLU A 123 17.34 -22.91 0.91
CA GLU A 123 18.15 -23.36 -0.22
C GLU A 123 17.44 -23.20 -1.58
N SER A 124 16.82 -22.04 -1.79
CA SER A 124 16.06 -21.76 -3.00
C SER A 124 15.98 -20.25 -3.26
N VAL A 125 15.58 -19.89 -4.48
CA VAL A 125 15.22 -18.51 -4.82
C VAL A 125 14.16 -18.04 -3.82
N ALA A 126 14.42 -16.89 -3.20
CA ALA A 126 13.62 -16.38 -2.10
C ALA A 126 12.18 -16.14 -2.56
N LYS A 127 11.24 -16.77 -1.86
CA LYS A 127 9.80 -16.53 -2.02
C LYS A 127 9.40 -15.34 -1.18
N LEU A 128 8.24 -14.72 -1.48
CA LEU A 128 7.70 -13.60 -0.68
C LEU A 128 7.70 -13.90 0.83
N SER A 129 7.37 -15.13 1.23
CA SER A 129 7.36 -15.57 2.63
C SER A 129 8.73 -15.52 3.33
N CYS A 130 9.83 -15.58 2.58
CA CYS A 130 11.19 -15.52 3.13
C CYS A 130 11.54 -14.10 3.61
N TYR A 131 10.94 -13.06 3.01
CA TYR A 131 11.16 -11.66 3.38
C TYR A 131 10.41 -11.27 4.66
N PHE A 132 9.21 -11.81 4.86
CA PHE A 132 8.40 -11.58 6.05
C PHE A 132 8.84 -12.40 7.27
N SER A 133 9.76 -13.34 7.09
CA SER A 133 10.24 -14.24 8.15
C SER A 133 11.60 -13.85 8.71
N ASN A 134 12.15 -12.69 8.33
CA ASN A 134 13.41 -12.17 8.88
C ASN A 134 13.21 -11.86 10.38
N PRO A 135 14.06 -12.34 11.32
CA PRO A 135 15.43 -12.86 11.17
C PRO A 135 15.59 -14.39 10.98
N LYS A 136 14.51 -15.18 10.90
CA LYS A 136 14.60 -16.65 10.80
C LYS A 136 15.14 -17.12 9.44
N HIS A 137 15.06 -16.29 8.41
CA HIS A 137 15.47 -16.60 7.04
C HIS A 137 16.58 -15.66 6.59
N SER A 138 17.72 -16.22 6.20
CA SER A 138 18.87 -15.46 5.69
C SER A 138 18.78 -15.29 4.18
N LEU A 139 18.81 -14.05 3.70
CA LEU A 139 18.63 -13.68 2.29
C LEU A 139 19.89 -13.03 1.73
N VAL A 140 20.37 -13.50 0.58
CA VAL A 140 21.54 -12.96 -0.11
C VAL A 140 21.19 -12.61 -1.55
N SER A 141 21.49 -11.40 -2.00
CA SER A 141 21.28 -10.99 -3.39
C SER A 141 22.19 -11.77 -4.34
N ILE A 142 21.60 -12.44 -5.32
CA ILE A 142 22.30 -13.15 -6.39
C ILE A 142 22.56 -12.13 -7.52
N ARG A 143 23.55 -11.25 -7.37
CA ARG A 143 24.03 -10.51 -8.53
C ARG A 143 24.64 -11.52 -9.50
N GLY A 144 24.02 -11.68 -10.67
CA GLY A 144 24.45 -12.60 -11.72
C GLY A 144 25.92 -12.42 -12.09
N SER A 145 26.79 -13.13 -11.39
CA SER A 145 28.18 -13.36 -11.76
C SER A 145 28.22 -14.81 -12.16
N THR A 146 28.25 -15.00 -13.47
CA THR A 146 28.35 -16.27 -14.20
C THR A 146 29.21 -17.28 -13.43
N MET A 147 28.59 -18.40 -13.03
CA MET A 147 29.34 -19.59 -12.63
C MET A 147 30.16 -20.03 -13.85
N LYS A 148 31.49 -19.99 -13.74
CA LYS A 148 32.41 -20.72 -14.60
C LYS A 148 32.69 -22.07 -13.97
#